data_AF-A0A4Q3H0Y5-F1
#
_entry.id   AF-A0A4Q3H0Y5-F1
#
_cell.length_a   1.000
_cell.length_b   1.000
_cell.length_c   1.000
_cell.angle_alpha   90.00
_cell.angle_beta   90.00
_cell.angle_gamma   90.00
#
_symmetry.space_group_name_H-M   'P 1'
#
loop_
_entity.id
_entity.type
_entity.pdbx_description
1 polymer ?
#
loop_
_entity_poly.entity_id
_entity_poly.type
_entity_poly.pdbx_seq_one_letter_code
_entity_poly.pdbx_strand_id
1 'polypeptide(L)'
;MKSGLVVCILLSIMQVSPVLAQDVEHYTVYCADNRIEISFWDLAQMKVRRGSDVCQFASYTSSSSAMDFARKNFGGEGSDCSC
;
A
#
# COMPACT_ATOMS: atom_id res chain seq x y z
N MET A 1 -52.72 -34.47 21.93
CA MET A 1 -51.73 -35.50 21.56
C MET A 1 -50.41 -34.78 21.36
N LYS A 2 -49.40 -35.11 22.17
CA LYS A 2 -48.24 -34.25 22.45
C LYS A 2 -47.12 -34.47 21.42
N SER A 3 -46.73 -33.40 20.75
CA SER A 3 -45.70 -33.35 19.72
C SER A 3 -44.33 -33.77 20.26
N GLY A 4 -43.65 -34.62 19.49
CA GLY A 4 -42.31 -35.11 19.75
C GLY A 4 -41.27 -34.00 19.64
N LEU A 5 -40.41 -33.96 20.65
CA LEU A 5 -39.23 -33.13 20.74
C LEU A 5 -38.12 -33.79 19.89
N VAL A 6 -37.72 -33.16 18.78
CA VAL A 6 -36.51 -33.52 18.04
C VAL A 6 -35.49 -32.39 18.24
N VAL A 7 -34.57 -32.59 19.19
CA VAL A 7 -33.45 -31.70 19.43
C VAL A 7 -32.32 -32.11 18.49
N CYS A 8 -32.19 -31.43 17.36
CA CYS A 8 -31.00 -31.50 16.52
C CYS A 8 -29.93 -30.56 17.10
N ILE A 9 -29.01 -31.11 17.87
CA ILE A 9 -27.76 -30.45 18.24
C ILE A 9 -26.91 -30.36 16.97
N LEU A 10 -27.01 -29.23 16.28
CA LEU A 10 -26.13 -28.90 15.16
C LEU A 10 -24.76 -28.55 15.73
N LEU A 11 -23.76 -29.41 15.46
CA LEU A 11 -22.35 -29.10 15.64
C LEU A 11 -22.00 -27.86 14.79
N SER A 12 -21.80 -26.72 15.44
CA SER A 12 -21.25 -25.52 14.81
C SER A 12 -19.77 -25.75 14.47
N ILE A 13 -19.51 -26.11 13.22
CA ILE A 13 -18.18 -26.11 12.62
C ILE A 13 -17.70 -24.65 12.63
N MET A 14 -16.69 -24.31 13.45
CA MET A 14 -16.05 -23.00 13.37
C MET A 14 -15.35 -22.90 12.01
N GLN A 15 -15.97 -22.20 11.07
CA GLN A 15 -15.36 -21.86 9.80
C GLN A 15 -14.28 -20.82 10.06
N VAL A 16 -13.01 -21.25 10.09
CA VAL A 16 -11.86 -20.34 10.14
C VAL A 16 -11.77 -19.69 8.77
N SER A 17 -12.25 -18.46 8.63
CA SER A 17 -12.08 -17.72 7.38
C SER A 17 -10.59 -17.46 7.16
N PRO A 18 -10.05 -17.67 5.95
CA PRO A 18 -8.68 -17.27 5.65
C PRO A 18 -8.58 -15.75 5.85
N VAL A 19 -7.72 -15.33 6.76
CA VAL A 19 -7.25 -13.94 6.80
C VAL A 19 -6.47 -13.74 5.51
N LEU A 20 -7.07 -13.02 4.55
CA LEU A 20 -6.35 -12.49 3.40
C LEU A 20 -5.34 -11.48 3.95
N ALA A 21 -4.08 -11.60 3.55
CA ALA A 21 -3.09 -10.59 3.84
C ALA A 21 -3.60 -9.26 3.27
N GLN A 22 -3.74 -8.25 4.13
CA GLN A 22 -4.09 -6.91 3.69
C GLN A 22 -2.93 -6.40 2.84
N ASP A 23 -3.23 -5.94 1.62
CA ASP A 23 -2.26 -5.25 0.79
C ASP A 23 -1.78 -4.02 1.59
N VAL A 24 -0.51 -4.04 2.01
CA VAL A 24 0.02 -3.00 2.89
C VAL A 24 0.27 -1.79 2.01
N GLU A 25 -0.37 -0.67 2.32
CA GLU A 25 -0.16 0.55 1.55
C GLU A 25 1.33 0.97 1.61
N HIS A 26 1.89 1.24 0.44
CA HIS A 26 3.26 1.70 0.29
C HIS A 26 3.28 3.15 -0.16
N TYR A 27 4.13 3.97 0.46
CA TYR A 27 4.45 5.34 0.09
C TYR A 27 5.86 5.35 -0.46
N THR A 28 5.99 5.65 -1.75
CA THR A 28 7.24 5.51 -2.49
C THR A 28 7.71 6.87 -2.97
N VAL A 29 9.01 7.13 -2.82
CA VAL A 29 9.68 8.36 -3.21
C VAL A 29 10.29 8.17 -4.59
N TYR A 30 9.84 8.99 -5.54
CA TYR A 30 10.25 8.98 -6.93
C TYR A 30 10.98 10.26 -7.31
N CYS A 31 11.83 10.18 -8.34
CA CYS A 31 12.13 11.33 -9.18
C CYS A 31 11.25 11.23 -10.43
N ALA A 32 10.36 12.21 -10.63
CA ALA A 32 9.48 12.31 -11.78
C ALA A 32 9.49 13.76 -12.28
N ASP A 33 9.64 13.97 -13.58
CA ASP A 33 9.73 15.32 -14.17
C ASP A 33 10.80 16.21 -13.48
N ASN A 34 11.93 15.60 -13.11
CA ASN A 34 13.03 16.22 -12.34
C ASN A 34 12.62 16.78 -10.96
N ARG A 35 11.50 16.30 -10.41
CA ARG A 35 10.96 16.69 -9.11
C ARG A 35 10.75 15.48 -8.22
N ILE A 36 10.99 15.64 -6.93
CA ILE A 36 10.64 14.61 -5.95
C ILE A 36 9.11 14.51 -5.86
N GLU A 37 8.59 13.31 -6.04
CA GLU A 37 7.17 12.99 -5.88
C GLU A 37 7.03 11.81 -4.92
N ILE A 38 6.11 11.92 -3.94
CA ILE A 38 5.75 10.82 -3.05
C ILE A 38 4.38 10.31 -3.47
N SER A 39 4.29 9.01 -3.75
CA SER A 39 3.08 8.42 -4.30
C SER A 39 2.83 7.02 -3.75
N PHE A 40 1.55 6.65 -3.70
CA PHE A 40 1.10 5.30 -3.37
C PHE A 40 0.99 4.40 -4.61
N TRP A 41 1.09 4.97 -5.81
CA TRP A 41 1.15 4.21 -7.05
C TRP A 41 2.50 3.50 -7.15
N ASP A 42 2.48 2.26 -7.65
CA ASP A 42 3.72 1.53 -7.93
C ASP A 42 4.49 2.14 -9.10
N LEU A 43 5.74 1.69 -9.32
CA LEU A 43 6.59 2.25 -10.38
C LEU A 43 5.98 2.10 -11.78
N ALA A 44 5.27 1.01 -12.07
CA ALA A 44 4.67 0.81 -13.39
C ALA A 44 3.54 1.83 -13.62
N GLN A 45 2.71 2.04 -12.60
CA GLN A 45 1.65 3.06 -12.61
C GLN A 45 2.22 4.47 -12.70
N MET A 46 3.30 4.76 -11.97
CA MET A 46 4.00 6.04 -12.06
C MET A 46 4.55 6.27 -13.46
N LYS A 47 5.14 5.25 -14.10
CA LYS A 47 5.64 5.36 -15.48
C LYS A 47 4.54 5.61 -16.51
N VAL A 48 3.35 5.06 -16.29
CA VAL A 48 2.17 5.38 -17.13
C VAL A 48 1.72 6.83 -16.92
N ARG A 49 1.79 7.35 -15.69
CA ARG A 49 1.28 8.68 -15.32
C ARG A 49 2.23 9.84 -15.62
N ARG A 50 3.54 9.62 -15.47
CA ARG A 50 4.59 10.65 -15.58
C ARG A 50 5.56 10.40 -16.74
N GLY A 51 5.41 9.28 -17.44
CA GLY A 51 6.32 8.88 -18.51
C GLY A 51 7.43 7.93 -18.04
N SER A 52 8.24 7.46 -18.99
CA SER A 52 9.19 6.37 -18.74
C SER A 52 10.40 6.75 -17.88
N ASP A 53 10.68 8.05 -17.75
CA ASP A 53 11.88 8.59 -17.06
C ASP A 53 11.71 8.72 -15.53
N VAL A 54 10.73 8.00 -14.95
CA VAL A 54 10.58 7.91 -13.50
C VAL A 54 11.55 6.88 -12.92
N CYS A 55 12.33 7.28 -11.91
CA CYS A 55 13.08 6.37 -11.05
C CYS A 55 12.55 6.37 -9.61
N GLN A 56 12.68 5.23 -8.95
CA GLN A 56 12.30 5.02 -7.57
C GLN A 56 13.54 5.07 -6.67
N PHE A 57 13.49 5.83 -5.58
CA PHE A 57 14.56 5.89 -4.59
C PHE A 57 14.32 4.98 -3.38
N ALA A 58 13.13 5.06 -2.77
CA ALA A 58 12.81 4.33 -1.55
C ALA A 58 11.30 4.12 -1.41
N SER A 59 10.89 3.06 -0.70
CA SER A 59 9.49 2.75 -0.42
C SER A 59 9.31 2.44 1.06
N TYR A 60 8.22 2.93 1.65
CA TYR A 60 7.91 2.79 3.07
C TYR A 60 6.44 2.43 3.25
N THR A 61 6.10 1.75 4.35
CA THR A 61 4.70 1.49 4.73
C THR A 61 4.10 2.62 5.57
N SER A 62 4.81 3.74 5.70
CA SER A 62 4.35 4.95 6.39
C SER A 62 4.70 6.19 5.59
N SER A 63 3.68 7.02 5.38
CA SER A 63 3.81 8.31 4.70
C SER A 63 4.83 9.23 5.36
N SER A 64 4.87 9.27 6.70
CA SER A 64 5.81 10.13 7.44
C SER A 64 7.27 9.74 7.20
N SER A 65 7.56 8.44 7.07
CA SER A 65 8.91 7.94 6.79
C SER A 65 9.35 8.30 5.37
N ALA A 66 8.45 8.22 4.39
CA ALA A 66 8.71 8.64 3.02
C ALA A 66 8.97 10.16 2.94
N MET A 67 8.15 10.97 3.60
CA MET A 67 8.34 12.42 3.69
C MET A 67 9.66 12.79 4.38
N ASP A 68 10.01 12.10 5.47
CA ASP A 68 11.27 12.31 6.16
C ASP A 68 12.48 11.96 5.30
N PHE A 69 12.41 10.85 4.56
CA PHE A 69 13.45 10.47 3.61
C PHE A 69 13.59 11.53 2.51
N ALA A 70 12.49 11.96 1.90
CA ALA A 70 12.49 13.01 0.87
C ALA A 70 13.12 14.31 1.39
N ARG A 71 12.70 14.76 2.57
CA ARG A 71 13.23 15.98 3.20
C ARG A 71 14.73 15.87 3.50
N LYS A 72 15.18 14.77 4.10
CA LYS A 72 16.56 14.59 4.54
C LYS A 72 17.54 14.47 3.38
N ASN A 73 17.12 13.87 2.26
CA ASN A 73 18.03 13.55 1.16
C ASN A 73 17.91 14.52 -0.02
N PHE A 74 16.74 15.12 -0.22
CA PHE A 74 16.46 15.89 -1.43
C PHE A 74 15.85 17.27 -1.18
N GLY A 75 15.57 17.65 0.07
CA GLY A 75 14.89 18.92 0.40
C GLY A 75 13.36 18.83 0.49
N GLY A 76 12.79 17.67 0.17
CA GLY A 76 11.34 17.39 0.29
C GLY A 76 10.63 17.27 -1.06
N GLU A 77 9.33 17.00 -1.03
CA GLU A 77 8.48 16.92 -2.21
C GLU A 77 8.56 18.20 -3.06
N GLY A 78 8.64 18.06 -4.38
CA GLY A 78 8.83 19.16 -5.34
C GLY A 78 10.28 19.67 -5.48
N SER A 79 11.22 19.21 -4.65
CA SER A 79 12.62 19.58 -4.81
C SER A 79 13.23 18.98 -6.08
N ASP A 80 14.28 19.60 -6.62
CA ASP A 80 14.99 19.09 -7.79
C ASP A 80 15.61 17.71 -7.50
N CYS A 81 15.54 16.82 -8.49
CA CYS A 81 16.18 15.51 -8.43
C CYS A 81 16.66 15.05 -9.80
N SER A 82 17.54 14.05 -9.78
CA SER A 82 17.97 13.30 -10.95
C SER A 82 18.03 11.82 -10.63
N CYS A 83 17.62 11.02 -11.61
CA CYS A 83 18.08 9.64 -11.76
C CYS A 83 19.51 9.69 -12.34
#